data_AF-A0A5N5I0H0-F1
#
_entry.id   AF-A0A5N5I0H0-F1
#
_cell.length_a   1.000
_cell.length_b   1.000
_cell.length_c   1.000
_cell.angle_alpha   90.00
_cell.angle_beta   90.00
_cell.angle_gamma   90.00
#
_symmetry.space_group_name_H-M   'P 1'
#
loop_
_entity.id
_entity.type
_entity.pdbx_description
1 polymer ?
#
loop_
_entity_poly.entity_id
_entity_poly.type
_entity_poly.pdbx_seq_one_letter_code
_entity_poly.pdbx_strand_id
1 'polypeptide(L)'
;MAMTSLGLSRAMLCPFLWSPPPVNWIKLNVDACWKMDSVCVQVGVIARDWNSGCIAVKCVRVHAFKAAMAKALALAVLEGC
;
A
#
# COMPACT_ATOMS: atom_id res chain seq x y z
N MET A 1 -27.87 -29.79 30.96
CA MET A 1 -26.69 -30.50 30.45
C MET A 1 -26.96 -30.73 28.96
N ALA A 2 -26.35 -30.05 27.98
CA ALA A 2 -25.10 -29.31 27.89
C ALA A 2 -25.26 -27.92 27.22
N MET A 3 -24.34 -27.01 27.55
CA MET A 3 -24.05 -25.77 26.81
C MET A 3 -23.24 -26.10 25.55
N THR A 4 -23.40 -25.33 24.48
CA THR A 4 -22.32 -24.50 23.89
C THR A 4 -22.85 -23.69 22.71
N SER A 5 -22.95 -22.38 22.91
CA SER A 5 -22.85 -21.37 21.87
C SER A 5 -21.41 -21.33 21.37
N LEU A 6 -21.18 -21.39 20.06
CA LEU A 6 -19.98 -20.82 19.45
C LEU A 6 -20.35 -20.21 18.08
N GLY A 7 -20.94 -19.02 18.14
CA GLY A 7 -20.48 -17.98 17.23
C GLY A 7 -19.05 -17.66 17.63
N LEU A 8 -18.08 -17.93 16.76
CA LEU A 8 -16.73 -17.42 16.94
C LEU A 8 -16.18 -16.87 15.62
N SER A 9 -16.24 -15.55 15.55
CA SER A 9 -15.34 -14.64 14.86
C SER A 9 -13.91 -15.16 14.67
N ARG A 10 -13.41 -15.12 13.45
CA ARG A 10 -12.01 -14.80 13.17
C ARG A 10 -11.98 -13.84 11.98
N ALA A 11 -12.29 -12.57 12.26
CA ALA A 11 -11.47 -11.52 11.69
C ALA A 11 -10.03 -11.95 11.96
N MET A 12 -9.34 -12.41 10.91
CA MET A 12 -7.89 -12.50 10.95
C MET A 12 -7.43 -11.07 11.24
N LEU A 13 -7.15 -10.82 12.51
CA LEU A 13 -6.55 -9.59 13.01
C LEU A 13 -5.33 -9.32 12.12
N CYS A 14 -5.46 -8.41 11.16
CA CYS A 14 -4.30 -7.75 10.57
C CYS A 14 -3.77 -6.86 11.68
N PRO A 15 -2.64 -7.18 12.33
CA PRO A 15 -2.30 -6.55 13.60
C PRO A 15 -1.72 -5.14 13.44
N PHE A 16 -1.77 -4.57 12.24
CA PHE A 16 -1.34 -3.21 11.97
C PHE A 16 -2.46 -2.44 11.29
N LEU A 17 -3.38 -1.91 12.12
CA LEU A 17 -4.18 -0.76 11.71
C LEU A 17 -3.22 0.35 11.32
N TRP A 18 -3.46 0.95 10.14
CA TRP A 18 -2.67 2.07 9.67
C TRP A 18 -2.75 3.20 10.72
N SER A 19 -1.59 3.71 11.15
CA SER A 19 -1.50 4.87 12.03
C SER A 19 -1.05 6.10 11.25
N PRO A 20 -1.45 7.32 11.63
CA PRO A 20 -0.85 8.54 11.10
C PRO A 20 0.66 8.59 11.42
N PRO A 21 1.46 9.31 10.61
CA PRO A 21 2.85 9.61 10.98
C PRO A 21 2.92 10.60 12.15
N PRO A 22 4.12 10.84 12.72
CA PRO A 22 4.35 11.93 13.67
C PRO A 22 3.90 13.30 13.13
N VAL A 23 3.67 14.26 14.03
CA VAL A 23 3.28 15.63 13.66
C VAL A 23 4.29 16.23 12.68
N ASN A 24 3.79 16.92 11.66
CA ASN A 24 4.55 17.54 10.57
C ASN A 24 5.27 16.57 9.63
N TRP A 25 4.98 15.27 9.69
CA TRP A 25 5.50 14.30 8.73
C TRP A 25 4.47 13.98 7.65
N ILE A 26 4.99 13.57 6.50
CA ILE A 26 4.19 12.99 5.41
C ILE A 26 4.51 11.50 5.34
N LYS A 27 3.48 10.66 5.36
CA LYS A 27 3.59 9.21 5.14
C LYS A 27 3.23 8.90 3.69
N LEU A 28 4.14 8.24 2.98
CA LEU A 28 3.92 7.77 1.63
C LEU A 28 3.52 6.30 1.66
N ASN A 29 2.30 6.00 1.24
CA ASN A 29 1.82 4.64 1.02
C ASN A 29 2.01 4.31 -0.46
N VAL A 30 2.77 3.26 -0.76
CA VAL A 30 3.03 2.82 -2.12
C VAL A 30 2.50 1.42 -2.32
N ASP A 31 1.81 1.21 -3.43
CA ASP A 31 1.37 -0.10 -3.89
C ASP A 31 1.62 -0.24 -5.39
N ALA A 32 1.74 -1.48 -5.88
CA ALA A 32 1.98 -1.75 -7.28
C ALA A 32 1.15 -2.92 -7.77
N CYS A 33 0.60 -2.78 -8.97
CA CYS A 33 -0.10 -3.86 -9.65
C CYS A 33 0.59 -4.21 -10.97
N TRP A 34 0.64 -5.51 -11.24
CA TRP A 34 1.18 -6.06 -12.47
C TRP A 34 0.21 -7.07 -13.06
N LYS A 35 -0.01 -6.99 -14.36
CA LYS A 35 -0.80 -7.96 -15.11
C LYS A 35 0.17 -9.00 -15.69
N MET A 36 -0.07 -10.28 -15.41
CA MET A 36 0.66 -11.40 -16.03
C MET A 36 0.56 -11.20 -17.56
N ASP A 37 1.70 -11.17 -18.26
CA ASP A 37 1.86 -10.86 -19.71
C ASP A 37 1.91 -9.37 -20.10
N SER A 38 1.88 -8.44 -19.15
CA SER A 38 2.14 -7.03 -19.42
C SER A 38 3.63 -6.71 -19.28
N VAL A 39 4.19 -5.92 -20.21
CA VAL A 39 5.52 -5.30 -20.06
C VAL A 39 5.50 -4.03 -19.19
N CYS A 40 4.34 -3.72 -18.60
CA CYS A 40 4.11 -2.53 -17.80
C CYS A 40 3.58 -2.88 -16.41
N VAL A 41 4.08 -2.16 -15.43
CA VAL A 41 3.62 -2.14 -14.04
C VAL A 41 2.97 -0.79 -13.78
N GLN A 42 1.92 -0.76 -12.97
CA GLN A 42 1.38 0.49 -12.42
C GLN A 42 1.77 0.59 -10.95
N VAL A 43 2.27 1.75 -10.55
CA VAL A 43 2.63 2.08 -9.17
C VAL A 43 1.72 3.21 -8.72
N GLY A 44 0.99 2.99 -7.63
CA GLY A 44 0.20 4.00 -6.96
C GLY A 44 0.93 4.50 -5.71
N VAL A 45 1.02 5.82 -5.56
CA VAL A 45 1.56 6.49 -4.37
C VAL A 45 0.49 7.41 -3.80
N ILE A 46 0.28 7.32 -2.49
CA ILE A 46 -0.60 8.21 -1.73
C ILE A 46 0.24 8.90 -0.66
N ALA A 47 0.27 10.23 -0.68
CA ALA A 47 0.85 11.04 0.37
C ALA A 47 -0.23 11.41 1.38
N ARG A 48 0.02 11.10 2.65
CA ARG A 48 -0.86 11.45 3.77
C ARG A 48 -0.13 12.30 4.79
N ASP A 49 -0.78 13.33 5.30
CA ASP A 49 -0.26 14.14 6.39
C ASP A 49 -0.45 13.46 7.76
N TRP A 50 0.06 14.10 8.80
CA TRP A 50 -0.05 13.65 10.20
C TRP A 50 -1.49 13.64 10.73
N ASN A 51 -2.41 14.37 10.10
CA ASN A 51 -3.84 14.36 10.44
C ASN A 51 -4.61 13.30 9.63
N SER A 52 -3.91 12.34 9.02
CA SER A 52 -4.46 11.30 8.16
C SER A 52 -5.10 11.80 6.86
N GLY A 53 -4.96 13.09 6.55
CA GLY A 53 -5.45 13.71 5.33
C GLY A 53 -4.65 13.24 4.12
N CYS A 54 -5.34 12.92 3.02
CA CYS A 54 -4.71 12.66 1.73
C CYS A 54 -4.38 13.99 1.06
N ILE A 55 -3.09 14.27 0.86
CA ILE A 55 -2.63 15.56 0.29
C ILE A 55 -2.20 15.45 -1.17
N ALA A 56 -1.79 14.25 -1.61
CA ALA A 56 -1.46 14.00 -3.00
C ALA A 56 -1.61 12.51 -3.35
N VAL A 57 -1.93 12.25 -4.62
CA VAL A 57 -1.97 10.90 -5.19
C VAL A 57 -1.27 10.94 -6.54
N LYS A 58 -0.43 9.94 -6.82
CA LYS A 58 0.22 9.77 -8.11
C LYS A 58 0.11 8.32 -8.55
N CYS A 59 -0.24 8.10 -9.81
CA CYS A 59 -0.17 6.80 -10.45
C CYS A 59 0.82 6.88 -11.60
N VAL A 60 1.83 6.02 -11.59
CA VAL A 60 2.87 5.99 -12.63
C VAL A 60 2.84 4.64 -13.31
N ARG A 61 2.77 4.64 -14.64
CA ARG A 61 3.01 3.45 -15.44
C ARG A 61 4.49 3.38 -15.76
N VAL A 62 5.10 2.24 -15.47
CA VAL A 62 6.52 2.01 -15.78
C VAL A 62 6.66 0.73 -16.59
N HIS A 63 7.50 0.78 -17.62
CA HIS A 63 7.89 -0.43 -18.34
C HIS A 63 8.83 -1.27 -17.47
N ALA A 64 8.44 -2.51 -17.20
CA ALA A 64 9.23 -3.46 -16.44
C ALA A 64 9.08 -4.85 -17.03
N PHE A 65 10.20 -5.47 -17.38
CA PHE A 65 10.24 -6.79 -18.01
C PHE A 65 10.32 -7.94 -16.97
N LYS A 66 10.47 -7.61 -15.69
CA LYS A 66 10.55 -8.56 -14.56
C LYS A 66 9.89 -7.98 -13.31
N ALA A 67 9.17 -8.80 -12.55
CA ALA A 67 8.50 -8.41 -11.31
C ALA A 67 9.45 -7.77 -10.27
N ALA A 68 10.73 -8.18 -10.22
CA ALA A 68 11.71 -7.60 -9.32
C ALA A 68 12.01 -6.11 -9.64
N MET A 69 11.92 -5.69 -10.90
CA MET A 69 12.03 -4.27 -11.27
C MET A 69 10.83 -3.46 -10.76
N ALA A 70 9.64 -4.05 -10.63
CA ALA A 70 8.45 -3.35 -10.15
C ALA A 70 8.67 -2.74 -8.75
N LYS A 71 9.30 -3.50 -7.84
CA LYS A 71 9.63 -3.04 -6.49
C LYS A 71 10.73 -1.97 -6.49
N ALA A 72 11.77 -2.13 -7.30
CA ALA A 72 12.82 -1.12 -7.43
C ALA A 72 12.29 0.20 -8.03
N LEU A 73 11.36 0.09 -8.99
CA LEU A 73 10.71 1.24 -9.62
C LEU A 73 9.75 1.96 -8.68
N ALA A 74 9.05 1.24 -7.79
CA ALA A 74 8.26 1.87 -6.73
C ALA A 74 9.13 2.73 -5.80
N LEU A 75 10.38 2.32 -5.54
CA LEU A 75 11.36 3.10 -4.80
C LEU A 75 11.86 4.32 -5.60
N ALA A 76 12.16 4.14 -6.90
CA ALA A 76 12.59 5.23 -7.77
C ALA A 76 11.51 6.31 -7.96
N VAL A 77 10.22 5.95 -7.94
CA VAL A 77 9.11 6.92 -7.96
C VAL A 77 9.13 7.81 -6.70
N LEU A 78 9.60 7.30 -5.56
CA LEU A 78 9.73 8.07 -4.33
C LEU A 78 10.93 9.03 -4.36
N GLU A 79 12.04 8.64 -5.01
CA GLU A 79 13.26 9.48 -5.08
C GLU A 79 13.14 10.66 -6.07
N GLY A 80 12.19 10.60 -7.01
CA GLY A 80 11.93 11.67 -7.98
C GLY A 80 10.76 12.60 -7.65
N CYS A 81 10.23 12.55 -6.42
CA CYS A 81 9.17 13.44 -5.93
C CYS A 81 9.73 14.57 -5.05
#